data_AF-A0A7W0G2V5-F1
#
_entry.id   AF-A0A7W0G2V5-F1
#
_cell.length_a   1.000
_cell.length_b   1.000
_cell.length_c   1.000
_cell.angle_alpha   90.00
_cell.angle_beta   90.00
_cell.angle_gamma   90.00
#
_symmetry.space_group_name_H-M   'P 1'
#
loop_
_entity.id
_entity.type
_entity.pdbx_description
1 polymer ?
#
loop_
_entity_poly.entity_id
_entity_poly.type
_entity_poly.pdbx_seq_one_letter_code
_entity_poly.pdbx_strand_id
1 'polypeptide(L)'
;LAALLHDIGKIGTPEHILLKPGPLDADERATIRLHSERGARMLSGVPDMEEVAAAIRHHHEHFDGTGYPEGLRGEMIPLASRIIHLTDAYDAMTSPRPFREACDHETALRIIERQSDAQFDPSVVRAFCELESLALIRARLAPDTWGGLFNDSTFDLTEQPPEFTELRREIISDPVLAACVLHEANTRYNAEPTADLDEACARLGVAHLGAIVARMGSRDRGGEAGKTCAHALCAAEAARLIAAHTGIVGEEEAYTLGLLHDVGEILLGAVFSDETRGFEGLEPAARVEREVAAFGVDHGQVGQWVLEACGLPRTLTSAVQAHHDAMRINAPVALLLHMADAVARIDETCNFASLDELGSDRLAMLGLNRSVLADIHAQTAARTELRLAALS
;
A
#
# COMPACT_ATOMS: atom_id res chain seq x y z
N LEU A 1 1.43 -18.49 2.66
CA LEU A 1 0.33 -18.74 3.64
C LEU A 1 0.74 -18.43 5.08
N ALA A 2 1.79 -19.05 5.63
CA ALA A 2 2.24 -18.77 7.01
C ALA A 2 2.54 -17.28 7.27
N ALA A 3 3.19 -16.59 6.33
CA ALA A 3 3.42 -15.15 6.43
C ALA A 3 2.12 -14.33 6.53
N LEU A 4 1.05 -14.71 5.82
CA LEU A 4 -0.25 -14.02 5.91
C LEU A 4 -0.94 -14.23 7.27
N LEU A 5 -0.68 -15.37 7.91
CA LEU A 5 -1.36 -15.80 9.13
C LEU A 5 -0.48 -15.67 10.39
N HIS A 6 0.76 -15.22 10.27
CA HIS A 6 1.75 -15.25 11.37
C HIS A 6 1.24 -14.56 12.65
N ASP A 7 0.43 -13.52 12.46
CA ASP A 7 -0.14 -12.72 13.53
C ASP A 7 -1.58 -13.06 13.90
N ILE A 8 -2.20 -14.12 13.33
CA ILE A 8 -3.62 -14.46 13.58
C ILE A 8 -3.93 -14.66 15.08
N GLY A 9 -2.94 -15.11 15.85
CA GLY A 9 -3.10 -15.27 17.31
C GLY A 9 -3.26 -13.96 18.08
N LYS A 10 -3.03 -12.79 17.46
CA LYS A 10 -3.30 -11.48 18.05
C LYS A 10 -4.79 -11.27 18.31
N ILE A 11 -5.70 -11.97 17.63
CA ILE A 11 -7.16 -11.96 17.89
C ILE A 11 -7.47 -12.27 19.36
N GLY A 12 -6.67 -13.12 20.01
CA GLY A 12 -6.83 -13.45 21.43
C GLY A 12 -6.18 -12.45 22.41
N THR A 13 -5.63 -11.34 21.92
CA THR A 13 -4.92 -10.34 22.74
C THR A 13 -5.85 -9.18 23.08
N PRO A 14 -5.89 -8.71 24.35
CA PRO A 14 -6.73 -7.59 24.73
C PRO A 14 -6.43 -6.32 23.92
N GLU A 15 -7.49 -5.64 23.47
CA GLU A 15 -7.40 -4.44 22.62
C GLU A 15 -6.59 -3.31 23.28
N HIS A 16 -6.77 -3.09 24.59
CA HIS A 16 -6.02 -2.07 25.33
C HIS A 16 -4.50 -2.32 25.37
N ILE A 17 -4.05 -3.57 25.15
CA ILE A 17 -2.63 -3.93 25.01
C ILE A 17 -2.19 -3.72 23.56
N LEU A 18 -2.99 -4.17 22.60
CA LEU A 18 -2.70 -4.04 21.16
C LEU A 18 -2.61 -2.58 20.70
N LEU A 19 -3.50 -1.72 21.21
CA LEU A 19 -3.63 -0.31 20.81
C LEU A 19 -2.93 0.65 21.78
N LYS A 20 -2.08 0.15 22.69
CA LYS A 20 -1.43 0.98 23.70
C LYS A 20 -0.54 2.03 23.03
N PRO A 21 -0.73 3.34 23.34
CA PRO A 21 0.07 4.41 22.78
C PRO A 21 1.41 4.58 23.52
N GLY A 22 2.10 3.48 23.83
CA GLY A 22 3.39 3.54 24.50
C GLY A 22 4.04 2.17 24.64
N PRO A 23 5.24 2.09 25.26
CA PRO A 23 5.91 0.82 25.46
C PRO A 23 5.07 -0.10 26.34
N LEU A 24 5.08 -1.38 25.96
CA LEU A 24 4.49 -2.43 26.76
C LEU A 24 5.33 -2.66 28.02
N ASP A 25 4.69 -3.00 29.13
CA ASP A 25 5.37 -3.51 30.32
C ASP A 25 5.74 -4.99 30.15
N ALA A 26 6.27 -5.62 31.20
CA ALA A 26 6.71 -7.01 31.14
C ALA A 26 5.54 -7.99 30.96
N ASP A 27 4.41 -7.75 31.63
CA ASP A 27 3.23 -8.63 31.60
C ASP A 27 2.46 -8.47 30.29
N GLU A 28 2.36 -7.24 29.80
CA GLU A 28 1.81 -6.92 28.48
C GLU A 28 2.66 -7.56 27.37
N ARG A 29 4.00 -7.48 27.44
CA ARG A 29 4.88 -8.19 26.50
C ARG A 29 4.68 -9.69 26.58
N ALA A 30 4.62 -10.27 27.78
CA ALA A 30 4.38 -11.69 27.94
C ALA A 30 3.04 -12.10 27.30
N THR A 31 2.01 -11.27 27.45
CA THR A 31 0.70 -11.47 26.84
C THR A 31 0.76 -11.43 25.32
N ILE A 32 1.48 -10.47 24.73
CA ILE A 32 1.65 -10.41 23.27
C ILE A 32 2.39 -11.63 22.77
N ARG A 33 3.48 -12.08 23.43
CA ARG A 33 4.28 -13.24 22.97
C ARG A 33 3.45 -14.51 22.76
N LEU A 34 2.34 -14.65 23.48
CA LEU A 34 1.43 -15.79 23.32
C LEU A 34 0.74 -15.87 21.95
N HIS A 35 0.79 -14.82 21.12
CA HIS A 35 0.14 -14.82 19.80
C HIS A 35 0.68 -15.93 18.88
N SER A 36 1.99 -16.22 18.90
CA SER A 36 2.57 -17.27 18.06
C SER A 36 1.98 -18.65 18.40
N GLU A 37 1.92 -18.98 19.69
CA GLU A 37 1.35 -20.22 20.17
C GLU A 37 -0.18 -20.30 20.01
N ARG A 38 -0.89 -19.17 20.15
CA ARG A 38 -2.34 -19.10 19.92
C ARG A 38 -2.67 -19.28 18.45
N GLY A 39 -1.93 -18.63 17.56
CA GLY A 39 -2.12 -18.75 16.11
C GLY A 39 -1.89 -20.19 15.64
N ALA A 40 -0.80 -20.82 16.09
CA ALA A 40 -0.55 -22.24 15.80
C ALA A 40 -1.68 -23.15 16.30
N ARG A 41 -2.20 -22.90 17.52
CA ARG A 41 -3.35 -23.65 18.06
C ARG A 41 -4.62 -23.45 17.24
N MET A 42 -4.91 -22.22 16.80
CA MET A 42 -6.06 -21.95 15.93
C MET A 42 -6.01 -22.77 14.64
N LEU A 43 -4.82 -22.97 14.06
CA LEU A 43 -4.64 -23.74 12.84
C LEU A 43 -4.58 -25.25 13.04
N SER A 44 -4.28 -25.74 14.25
CA SER A 44 -4.18 -27.18 14.55
C SER A 44 -5.47 -27.98 14.32
N GLY A 45 -6.63 -27.31 14.22
CA GLY A 45 -7.91 -27.92 13.89
C GLY A 45 -8.25 -27.91 12.40
N VAL A 46 -7.40 -27.33 11.55
CA VAL A 46 -7.62 -27.21 10.11
C VAL A 46 -6.76 -28.25 9.39
N PRO A 47 -7.35 -29.12 8.54
CA PRO A 47 -6.58 -30.10 7.77
C PRO A 47 -5.49 -29.45 6.92
N ASP A 48 -4.34 -30.13 6.81
CA ASP A 48 -3.20 -29.76 5.95
C ASP A 48 -2.55 -28.40 6.32
N MET A 49 -2.62 -28.00 7.60
CA MET A 49 -2.04 -26.76 8.11
C MET A 49 -0.88 -26.97 9.09
N GLU A 50 -0.38 -28.20 9.25
CA GLU A 50 0.64 -28.54 10.24
C GLU A 50 1.93 -27.74 10.04
N GLU A 51 2.43 -27.66 8.80
CA GLU A 51 3.64 -26.90 8.47
C GLU A 51 3.44 -25.39 8.66
N VAL A 52 2.24 -24.90 8.34
CA VAL A 52 1.87 -23.48 8.53
C VAL A 52 1.80 -23.16 10.02
N ALA A 53 1.16 -24.01 10.82
CA ALA A 53 1.07 -23.87 12.26
C ALA A 53 2.46 -23.90 12.92
N ALA A 54 3.34 -24.80 12.48
CA ALA A 54 4.72 -24.84 12.95
C ALA A 54 5.47 -23.55 12.60
N ALA A 55 5.34 -23.06 11.35
CA ALA A 55 5.96 -21.82 10.92
C ALA A 55 5.51 -20.62 11.79
N ILE A 56 4.22 -20.54 12.09
CA ILE A 56 3.62 -19.49 12.94
C ILE A 56 4.01 -19.66 14.41
N ARG A 57 4.14 -20.89 14.92
CA ARG A 57 4.55 -21.09 16.32
C ARG A 57 5.95 -20.52 16.59
N HIS A 58 6.86 -20.69 15.63
CA HIS A 58 8.29 -20.46 15.82
C HIS A 58 8.85 -19.22 15.11
N HIS A 59 8.01 -18.35 14.53
CA HIS A 59 8.50 -17.15 13.81
C HIS A 59 9.11 -16.05 14.71
N HIS A 60 9.12 -16.23 16.03
CA HIS A 60 9.85 -15.39 16.99
C HIS A 60 11.03 -16.12 17.66
N GLU A 61 11.39 -17.30 17.17
CA GLU A 61 12.64 -17.94 17.56
C GLU A 61 13.82 -17.18 16.94
N HIS A 62 14.88 -17.01 17.72
CA HIS A 62 16.13 -16.41 17.25
C HIS A 62 17.11 -17.51 16.89
N PHE A 63 17.95 -17.29 15.88
CA PHE A 63 18.90 -18.30 15.39
C PHE A 63 19.85 -18.82 16.48
N ASP A 64 20.21 -17.99 17.46
CA ASP A 64 21.03 -18.34 18.64
C ASP A 64 20.27 -19.01 19.80
N GLY A 65 18.93 -19.15 19.67
CA GLY A 65 18.04 -19.73 20.67
C GLY A 65 17.70 -18.83 21.85
N THR A 66 17.86 -17.52 21.70
CA THR A 66 17.37 -16.53 22.70
C THR A 66 15.91 -16.11 22.47
N GLY A 67 15.30 -16.58 21.38
CA GLY A 67 13.90 -16.32 21.04
C GLY A 67 12.90 -17.17 21.81
N TYR A 68 11.65 -17.17 21.35
CA TYR A 68 10.52 -17.84 21.99
C TYR A 68 9.60 -18.49 20.93
N PRO A 69 8.75 -19.47 21.30
CA PRO A 69 8.42 -19.96 22.64
C PRO A 69 9.37 -21.02 23.24
N GLU A 70 10.15 -21.73 22.43
CA GLU A 70 10.86 -22.95 22.84
C GLU A 70 12.38 -22.78 22.90
N GLY A 71 12.92 -21.66 22.39
CA GLY A 71 14.36 -21.39 22.39
C GLY A 71 15.09 -22.28 21.40
N LEU A 72 14.45 -22.57 20.26
CA LEU A 72 15.04 -23.38 19.19
C LEU A 72 16.26 -22.68 18.59
N ARG A 73 17.26 -23.46 18.17
CA ARG A 73 18.54 -22.95 17.66
C ARG A 73 18.78 -23.39 16.23
N GLY A 74 19.32 -22.48 15.43
CA GLY A 74 19.75 -22.74 14.07
C GLY A 74 18.64 -23.35 13.21
N GLU A 75 18.97 -24.45 12.54
CA GLU A 75 18.07 -25.16 11.62
C GLU A 75 16.98 -25.99 12.32
N MET A 76 16.95 -26.04 13.66
CA MET A 76 15.78 -26.58 14.38
C MET A 76 14.55 -25.68 14.22
N ILE A 77 14.77 -24.40 13.90
CA ILE A 77 13.70 -23.45 13.58
C ILE A 77 13.23 -23.73 12.13
N PRO A 78 11.92 -23.93 11.88
CA PRO A 78 11.40 -24.12 10.53
C PRO A 78 11.90 -23.02 9.56
N LEU A 79 12.26 -23.39 8.33
CA LEU A 79 12.75 -22.40 7.35
C LEU A 79 11.75 -21.26 7.13
N ALA A 80 10.46 -21.58 7.03
CA ALA A 80 9.41 -20.58 6.91
C ALA A 80 9.37 -19.60 8.09
N SER A 81 9.60 -20.07 9.33
CA SER A 81 9.72 -19.19 10.50
C SER A 81 10.91 -18.25 10.40
N ARG A 82 12.07 -18.75 9.95
CA ARG A 82 13.29 -17.95 9.79
C ARG A 82 13.13 -16.85 8.74
N ILE A 83 12.44 -17.16 7.65
CA ILE A 83 12.06 -16.18 6.61
C ILE A 83 11.11 -15.14 7.18
N ILE A 84 10.00 -15.57 7.81
CA ILE A 84 9.00 -14.66 8.39
C ILE A 84 9.64 -13.73 9.43
N HIS A 85 10.50 -14.26 10.30
CA HIS A 85 11.17 -13.47 11.33
C HIS A 85 11.98 -12.31 10.75
N LEU A 86 12.77 -12.59 9.70
CA LEU A 86 13.56 -11.56 9.03
C LEU A 86 12.67 -10.55 8.31
N THR A 87 11.65 -11.01 7.58
CA THR A 87 10.76 -10.12 6.82
C THR A 87 9.89 -9.24 7.73
N ASP A 88 9.40 -9.78 8.85
CA ASP A 88 8.63 -9.01 9.85
C ASP A 88 9.53 -7.98 10.55
N ALA A 89 10.77 -8.35 10.90
CA ALA A 89 11.74 -7.41 11.44
C ALA A 89 12.06 -6.28 10.45
N TYR A 90 12.23 -6.60 9.16
CA TYR A 90 12.47 -5.61 8.12
C TYR A 90 11.28 -4.68 7.92
N ASP A 91 10.05 -5.19 7.80
CA ASP A 91 8.83 -4.35 7.72
C ASP A 91 8.70 -3.48 8.97
N ALA A 92 8.94 -4.04 10.16
CA ALA A 92 8.89 -3.30 11.40
C ALA A 92 9.87 -2.13 11.44
N MET A 93 11.09 -2.31 10.94
CA MET A 93 12.16 -1.30 10.85
C MET A 93 11.87 -0.22 9.84
N THR A 94 11.39 -0.59 8.65
CA THR A 94 11.22 0.32 7.51
C THR A 94 9.84 0.96 7.42
N SER A 95 8.94 0.64 8.36
CA SER A 95 7.61 1.24 8.44
C SER A 95 7.49 2.25 9.59
N PRO A 96 6.79 3.38 9.38
CA PRO A 96 6.56 4.35 10.44
C PRO A 96 5.70 3.73 11.56
N ARG A 97 6.07 4.00 12.82
CA ARG A 97 5.30 3.56 14.00
C ARG A 97 5.05 4.77 14.91
N PRO A 98 3.97 4.77 15.72
CA PRO A 98 3.61 5.92 16.57
C PRO A 98 4.73 6.43 17.50
N PHE A 99 5.72 5.59 17.83
CA PHE A 99 6.84 5.94 18.73
C PHE A 99 8.22 5.84 18.07
N ARG A 100 8.29 5.61 16.76
CA ARG A 100 9.56 5.41 16.06
C ARG A 100 9.43 5.75 14.58
N GLU A 101 10.33 6.61 14.11
CA GLU A 101 10.51 6.84 12.68
C GLU A 101 11.02 5.56 11.98
N ALA A 102 10.60 5.38 10.73
CA ALA A 102 11.14 4.33 9.88
C ALA A 102 12.64 4.57 9.63
N CYS A 103 13.44 3.51 9.63
CA CYS A 103 14.80 3.62 9.09
C CYS A 103 14.79 3.35 7.58
N ASP A 104 15.75 3.92 6.87
CA ASP A 104 15.97 3.63 5.46
C ASP A 104 16.40 2.16 5.23
N HIS A 105 16.32 1.73 3.97
CA HIS A 105 16.65 0.38 3.53
C HIS A 105 18.09 -0.03 3.90
N GLU A 106 19.07 0.84 3.65
CA GLU A 106 20.49 0.56 3.94
C GLU A 106 20.76 0.37 5.44
N THR A 107 20.09 1.15 6.28
CA THR A 107 20.16 1.06 7.73
C THR A 107 19.51 -0.22 8.22
N ALA A 108 18.35 -0.60 7.69
CA ALA A 108 17.69 -1.87 7.99
C ALA A 108 18.58 -3.07 7.62
N LEU A 109 19.18 -3.05 6.42
CA LEU A 109 20.13 -4.10 5.99
C LEU A 109 21.33 -4.19 6.92
N ARG A 110 21.98 -3.07 7.27
CA ARG A 110 23.11 -3.07 8.22
C ARG A 110 22.73 -3.64 9.59
N ILE A 111 21.51 -3.41 10.07
CA ILE A 111 21.03 -3.99 11.33
C ILE A 111 20.86 -5.51 11.17
N ILE A 112 20.22 -5.96 10.09
CA ILE A 112 20.01 -7.38 9.80
C ILE A 112 21.33 -8.13 9.68
N GLU A 113 22.29 -7.59 8.91
CA GLU A 113 23.62 -8.18 8.74
C GLU A 113 24.37 -8.31 10.07
N ARG A 114 24.30 -7.28 10.93
CA ARG A 114 24.92 -7.30 12.26
C ARG A 114 24.30 -8.34 13.19
N GLN A 115 23.05 -8.72 12.95
CA GLN A 115 22.31 -9.71 13.72
C GLN A 115 22.30 -11.09 13.06
N SER A 116 23.07 -11.28 11.98
CA SER A 116 23.31 -12.58 11.37
C SER A 116 24.00 -13.52 12.38
N ASP A 117 23.62 -14.81 12.37
CA ASP A 117 24.02 -15.84 13.34
C ASP A 117 23.50 -15.64 14.78
N ALA A 118 22.94 -14.48 15.11
CA ALA A 118 22.32 -14.18 16.40
C ALA A 118 20.79 -14.26 16.31
N GLN A 119 20.17 -13.19 15.81
CA GLN A 119 18.72 -13.14 15.63
C GLN A 119 18.30 -13.86 14.34
N PHE A 120 19.04 -13.65 13.25
CA PHE A 120 18.66 -14.08 11.92
C PHE A 120 19.55 -15.20 11.37
N ASP A 121 18.94 -16.10 10.61
CA ASP A 121 19.65 -17.12 9.84
C ASP A 121 20.53 -16.48 8.75
N PRO A 122 21.86 -16.74 8.73
CA PRO A 122 22.76 -16.20 7.72
C PRO A 122 22.38 -16.52 6.27
N SER A 123 21.78 -17.68 6.01
CA SER A 123 21.33 -18.05 4.67
C SER A 123 20.16 -17.18 4.19
N VAL A 124 19.23 -16.88 5.10
CA VAL A 124 18.10 -15.98 4.82
C VAL A 124 18.58 -14.54 4.71
N VAL A 125 19.52 -14.11 5.55
CA VAL A 125 20.14 -12.77 5.45
C VAL A 125 20.79 -12.57 4.09
N ARG A 126 21.60 -13.53 3.62
CA ARG A 126 22.23 -13.45 2.29
C ARG A 126 21.19 -13.33 1.18
N ALA A 127 20.21 -14.24 1.16
CA ALA A 127 19.16 -14.23 0.14
C ALA A 127 18.36 -12.92 0.14
N PHE A 128 18.08 -12.35 1.32
CA PHE A 128 17.36 -11.09 1.45
C PHE A 128 18.18 -9.89 0.94
N CYS A 129 19.49 -9.86 1.23
CA CYS A 129 20.37 -8.78 0.77
C CYS A 129 20.61 -8.82 -0.75
N GLU A 130 20.40 -9.96 -1.39
CA GLU A 130 20.50 -10.15 -2.85
C GLU A 130 19.24 -9.70 -3.62
N LEU A 131 18.19 -9.20 -2.94
CA LEU A 131 16.97 -8.70 -3.59
C LEU A 131 17.18 -7.31 -4.22
N GLU A 132 17.85 -7.27 -5.37
CA GLU A 132 18.16 -6.03 -6.11
C GLU A 132 16.91 -5.19 -6.43
N SER A 133 15.81 -5.83 -6.82
CA SER A 133 14.54 -5.13 -7.10
C SER A 133 14.02 -4.36 -5.89
N LEU A 134 14.12 -4.94 -4.68
CA LEU A 134 13.70 -4.27 -3.45
C LEU A 134 14.58 -3.04 -3.17
N ALA A 135 15.89 -3.15 -3.39
CA ALA A 135 16.82 -2.04 -3.23
C ALA A 135 16.51 -0.90 -4.21
N LEU A 136 16.23 -1.21 -5.48
CA LEU A 136 15.85 -0.22 -6.50
C LEU A 136 14.53 0.48 -6.17
N ILE A 137 13.50 -0.27 -5.75
CA ILE A 137 12.22 0.30 -5.32
C ILE A 137 12.43 1.24 -4.13
N ARG A 138 13.17 0.80 -3.10
CA ARG A 138 13.40 1.60 -1.90
C ARG A 138 14.26 2.83 -2.17
N ALA A 139 15.24 2.74 -3.06
CA ALA A 139 16.03 3.89 -3.50
C ALA A 139 15.14 4.94 -4.21
N ARG A 140 14.16 4.50 -5.00
CA ARG A 140 13.22 5.41 -5.69
C ARG A 140 12.27 6.13 -4.74
N LEU A 141 11.98 5.54 -3.58
CA LEU A 141 11.12 6.14 -2.56
C LEU A 141 11.87 7.05 -1.58
N ALA A 142 13.20 7.17 -1.70
CA ALA A 142 14.01 8.01 -0.84
C ALA A 142 13.58 9.49 -0.94
N PRO A 143 13.66 10.29 0.14
CA PRO A 143 13.14 11.66 0.15
C PRO A 143 13.71 12.57 -0.96
N ASP A 144 14.95 12.34 -1.40
CA ASP A 144 15.65 13.14 -2.41
C ASP A 144 15.34 12.73 -3.85
N THR A 145 14.67 11.60 -4.07
CA THR A 145 14.39 11.07 -5.42
C THR A 145 13.01 11.44 -5.95
N TRP A 146 12.13 12.06 -5.15
CA TRP A 146 10.74 12.39 -5.51
C TRP A 146 10.61 13.27 -6.76
N GLY A 147 11.56 14.19 -6.99
CA GLY A 147 11.59 15.03 -8.18
C GLY A 147 11.86 14.30 -9.50
N GLY A 148 12.34 13.06 -9.45
CA GLY A 148 12.59 12.18 -10.61
C GLY A 148 11.97 10.79 -10.43
N LEU A 149 11.02 10.66 -9.50
CA LEU A 149 10.43 9.37 -9.11
C LEU A 149 9.75 8.67 -10.30
N PHE A 150 9.28 9.47 -11.27
CA PHE A 150 8.57 8.98 -12.43
C PHE A 150 8.93 9.71 -13.76
N ASN A 151 10.09 10.39 -13.84
CA ASN A 151 10.61 11.01 -15.07
C ASN A 151 12.14 11.25 -14.97
N ASP A 152 12.86 11.13 -16.10
CA ASP A 152 14.31 11.37 -16.23
C ASP A 152 14.64 12.73 -16.93
N SER A 153 13.64 13.56 -17.25
CA SER A 153 13.85 14.80 -18.01
C SER A 153 13.76 16.08 -17.17
N THR A 154 14.73 16.99 -17.37
CA THR A 154 14.73 18.36 -16.80
C THR A 154 14.04 19.33 -17.75
N PHE A 155 13.13 20.17 -17.26
CA PHE A 155 12.38 21.14 -18.07
C PHE A 155 12.69 22.60 -17.71
N ASP A 156 12.57 23.48 -18.71
CA ASP A 156 12.88 24.91 -18.67
C ASP A 156 11.61 25.76 -18.51
N LEU A 157 11.61 26.69 -17.54
CA LEU A 157 10.46 27.52 -17.17
C LEU A 157 10.43 28.80 -18.01
N THR A 158 9.64 28.86 -19.09
CA THR A 158 9.53 30.09 -19.91
C THR A 158 8.12 30.59 -20.26
N GLU A 159 7.05 30.09 -19.64
CA GLU A 159 5.70 30.67 -19.81
C GLU A 159 5.07 31.17 -18.49
N GLN A 160 4.06 32.05 -18.62
CA GLN A 160 3.33 32.62 -17.48
C GLN A 160 2.84 31.49 -16.56
N PRO A 161 3.00 31.62 -15.22
CA PRO A 161 2.62 30.55 -14.32
C PRO A 161 1.10 30.31 -14.41
N PRO A 162 0.66 29.05 -14.62
CA PRO A 162 -0.76 28.71 -14.70
C PRO A 162 -1.52 29.12 -13.43
N GLU A 163 -2.82 29.37 -13.57
CA GLU A 163 -3.66 29.75 -12.43
C GLU A 163 -3.78 28.59 -11.42
N PHE A 164 -4.00 28.92 -10.14
CA PHE A 164 -4.17 27.91 -9.08
C PHE A 164 -5.22 26.84 -9.44
N THR A 165 -6.35 27.27 -10.01
CA THR A 165 -7.46 26.38 -10.39
C THR A 165 -7.08 25.38 -11.48
N GLU A 166 -6.20 25.78 -12.40
CA GLU A 166 -5.71 24.94 -13.50
C GLU A 166 -4.73 23.90 -12.97
N LEU A 167 -3.72 24.35 -12.21
CA LEU A 167 -2.77 23.47 -11.52
C LEU A 167 -3.48 22.43 -10.65
N ARG A 168 -4.41 22.89 -9.81
CA ARG A 168 -5.21 22.02 -8.96
C ARG A 168 -5.94 20.95 -9.79
N ARG A 169 -6.60 21.34 -10.88
CA ARG A 169 -7.35 20.40 -11.74
C ARG A 169 -6.43 19.34 -12.32
N GLU A 170 -5.25 19.73 -12.76
CA GLU A 170 -4.25 18.81 -13.29
C GLU A 170 -3.79 17.81 -12.22
N ILE A 171 -3.44 18.31 -11.03
CA ILE A 171 -2.94 17.51 -9.90
C ILE A 171 -3.97 16.48 -9.44
N ILE A 172 -5.21 16.89 -9.21
CA ILE A 172 -6.25 15.98 -8.69
C ILE A 172 -6.71 14.94 -9.71
N SER A 173 -6.19 14.98 -10.94
CA SER A 173 -6.54 14.06 -12.02
C SER A 173 -5.36 13.21 -12.48
N ASP A 174 -4.17 13.40 -11.91
CA ASP A 174 -2.97 12.64 -12.24
C ASP A 174 -2.41 12.03 -10.94
N PRO A 175 -2.38 10.69 -10.82
CA PRO A 175 -1.96 10.02 -9.60
C PRO A 175 -0.50 10.32 -9.22
N VAL A 176 0.36 10.57 -10.20
CA VAL A 176 1.76 10.88 -9.93
C VAL A 176 1.92 12.31 -9.44
N LEU A 177 1.26 13.28 -10.07
CA LEU A 177 1.27 14.67 -9.59
C LEU A 177 0.66 14.76 -8.18
N ALA A 178 -0.46 14.06 -7.95
CA ALA A 178 -1.10 13.97 -6.65
C ALA A 178 -0.14 13.43 -5.58
N ALA A 179 0.56 12.33 -5.86
CA ALA A 179 1.55 11.76 -4.94
C ALA A 179 2.68 12.75 -4.61
N CYS A 180 3.25 13.41 -5.63
CA CYS A 180 4.31 14.41 -5.43
C CYS A 180 3.83 15.61 -4.58
N VAL A 181 2.62 16.10 -4.83
CA VAL A 181 2.02 17.21 -4.08
C VAL A 181 1.76 16.83 -2.63
N LEU A 182 1.24 15.64 -2.36
CA LEU A 182 1.05 15.15 -1.00
C LEU A 182 2.37 15.01 -0.27
N HIS A 183 3.37 14.40 -0.91
CA HIS A 183 4.70 14.25 -0.32
C HIS A 183 5.31 15.60 0.06
N GLU A 184 5.34 16.57 -0.86
CA GLU A 184 5.88 17.90 -0.54
C GLU A 184 5.06 18.63 0.53
N ALA A 185 3.72 18.56 0.47
CA ALA A 185 2.87 19.23 1.44
C ALA A 185 3.05 18.68 2.87
N ASN A 186 3.28 17.37 3.00
CA ASN A 186 3.42 16.71 4.30
C ASN A 186 4.86 16.67 4.84
N THR A 187 5.87 16.88 4.00
CA THR A 187 7.28 16.92 4.43
C THR A 187 7.81 18.34 4.66
N ARG A 188 7.29 19.33 3.92
CA ARG A 188 7.81 20.71 3.94
C ARG A 188 7.37 21.50 5.17
N TYR A 189 6.18 21.22 5.68
CA TYR A 189 5.57 21.98 6.77
C TYR A 189 5.51 21.13 8.03
N ASN A 190 5.81 21.74 9.18
CA ASN A 190 5.61 21.13 10.49
C ASN A 190 4.12 21.16 10.88
N ALA A 191 3.28 20.52 10.07
CA ALA A 191 1.84 20.41 10.21
C ALA A 191 1.43 18.94 10.28
N GLU A 192 0.21 18.65 10.75
CA GLU A 192 -0.32 17.30 10.68
C GLU A 192 -0.43 16.85 9.20
N PRO A 193 -0.02 15.62 8.86
CA PRO A 193 -0.16 15.10 7.51
C PRO A 193 -1.61 15.15 7.05
N THR A 194 -1.82 15.52 5.79
CA THR A 194 -3.14 15.52 5.15
C THR A 194 -3.17 14.53 4.00
N ALA A 195 -4.30 13.84 3.85
CA ALA A 195 -4.64 13.09 2.64
C ALA A 195 -5.59 13.88 1.72
N ASP A 196 -5.99 15.09 2.11
CA ASP A 196 -6.82 15.98 1.28
C ASP A 196 -5.91 16.71 0.27
N LEU A 197 -6.12 16.41 -1.02
CA LEU A 197 -5.34 17.01 -2.10
C LEU A 197 -5.59 18.52 -2.26
N ASP A 198 -6.78 19.01 -1.91
CA ASP A 198 -7.08 20.44 -1.95
C ASP A 198 -6.37 21.18 -0.84
N GLU A 199 -6.35 20.59 0.35
CA GLU A 199 -5.57 21.11 1.47
C GLU A 199 -4.07 21.09 1.14
N ALA A 200 -3.55 20.00 0.58
CA ALA A 200 -2.16 19.89 0.14
C ALA A 200 -1.80 20.96 -0.90
N CYS A 201 -2.66 21.16 -1.91
CA CYS A 201 -2.49 22.21 -2.90
C CYS A 201 -2.48 23.61 -2.26
N ALA A 202 -3.41 23.88 -1.34
CA ALA A 202 -3.50 25.15 -0.64
C ALA A 202 -2.26 25.44 0.23
N ARG A 203 -1.71 24.41 0.89
CA ARG A 203 -0.48 24.51 1.70
C ARG A 203 0.74 24.90 0.84
N LEU A 204 0.87 24.36 -0.38
CA LEU A 204 2.01 24.63 -1.26
C LEU A 204 1.87 25.96 -2.02
N GLY A 205 0.67 26.29 -2.49
CA GLY A 205 0.42 27.50 -3.28
C GLY A 205 0.98 27.45 -4.71
N VAL A 206 0.57 28.41 -5.54
CA VAL A 206 0.76 28.40 -7.01
C VAL A 206 2.22 28.20 -7.44
N ALA A 207 3.16 28.92 -6.82
CA ALA A 207 4.56 28.87 -7.22
C ALA A 207 5.19 27.48 -7.06
N HIS A 208 4.88 26.80 -5.96
CA HIS A 208 5.37 25.45 -5.70
C HIS A 208 4.67 24.40 -6.54
N LEU A 209 3.35 24.50 -6.67
CA LEU A 209 2.58 23.61 -7.54
C LEU A 209 3.08 23.69 -8.99
N GLY A 210 3.30 24.90 -9.51
CA GLY A 210 3.88 25.11 -10.84
C GLY A 210 5.28 24.50 -10.99
N ALA A 211 6.12 24.57 -9.95
CA ALA A 211 7.44 23.94 -9.97
C ALA A 211 7.37 22.39 -9.94
N ILE A 212 6.38 21.80 -9.26
CA ILE A 212 6.14 20.35 -9.30
C ILE A 212 5.70 19.94 -10.70
N VAL A 213 4.65 20.56 -11.24
CA VAL A 213 4.13 20.26 -12.58
C VAL A 213 5.21 20.43 -13.65
N ALA A 214 5.98 21.53 -13.59
CA ALA A 214 7.07 21.77 -14.53
C ALA A 214 8.18 20.72 -14.48
N ARG A 215 8.57 20.23 -13.29
CA ARG A 215 9.57 19.14 -13.16
C ARG A 215 9.08 17.83 -13.75
N MET A 216 7.79 17.54 -13.63
CA MET A 216 7.21 16.30 -14.16
C MET A 216 7.01 16.35 -15.68
N GLY A 217 6.97 17.55 -16.26
CA GLY A 217 6.90 17.78 -17.70
C GLY A 217 5.53 17.44 -18.31
N SER A 218 5.36 17.78 -19.60
CA SER A 218 4.25 17.28 -20.42
C SER A 218 4.42 15.77 -20.60
N ARG A 219 3.87 14.99 -19.67
CA ARG A 219 3.72 13.55 -19.88
C ARG A 219 2.85 13.34 -21.10
N ASP A 220 3.31 12.52 -22.05
CA ASP A 220 2.45 12.07 -23.13
C ASP A 220 1.33 11.24 -22.52
N ARG A 221 0.17 11.87 -22.33
CA ARG A 221 -1.05 11.23 -21.83
C ARG A 221 -1.75 10.40 -22.93
N GLY A 222 -1.12 10.23 -24.10
CA GLY A 222 -1.57 9.34 -25.14
C GLY A 222 -1.39 7.86 -24.77
N GLY A 223 -2.20 7.00 -25.37
CA GLY A 223 -2.05 5.55 -25.25
C GLY A 223 -2.41 5.01 -23.85
N GLU A 224 -1.50 4.28 -23.24
CA GLU A 224 -1.73 3.50 -22.01
C GLU A 224 -1.68 4.36 -20.74
N ALA A 225 -0.76 5.33 -20.67
CA ALA A 225 -0.69 6.26 -19.55
C ALA A 225 -1.98 7.10 -19.37
N GLY A 226 -2.62 7.46 -20.48
CA GLY A 226 -3.92 8.14 -20.46
C GLY A 226 -5.04 7.27 -19.90
N LYS A 227 -5.04 5.97 -20.23
CA LYS A 227 -6.00 4.99 -19.67
C LYS A 227 -5.79 4.81 -18.18
N THR A 228 -4.54 4.65 -17.73
CA THR A 228 -4.22 4.54 -16.30
C THR A 228 -4.72 5.76 -15.52
N CYS A 229 -4.51 6.98 -16.03
CA CYS A 229 -5.02 8.18 -15.38
C CYS A 229 -6.55 8.26 -15.38
N ALA A 230 -7.21 7.86 -16.47
CA ALA A 230 -8.67 7.83 -16.56
C ALA A 230 -9.29 6.81 -15.58
N HIS A 231 -8.70 5.61 -15.49
CA HIS A 231 -9.09 4.57 -14.54
C HIS A 231 -8.92 5.05 -13.10
N ALA A 232 -7.74 5.61 -12.77
CA ALA A 232 -7.46 6.16 -11.44
C ALA A 232 -8.46 7.27 -11.06
N LEU A 233 -8.81 8.15 -11.99
CA LEU A 233 -9.80 9.21 -11.77
C LEU A 233 -11.21 8.63 -11.53
N CYS A 234 -11.59 7.60 -12.29
CA CYS A 234 -12.86 6.90 -12.13
C CYS A 234 -12.95 6.23 -10.75
N ALA A 235 -11.88 5.52 -10.35
CA ALA A 235 -11.76 4.90 -9.03
C ALA A 235 -11.81 5.95 -7.91
N ALA A 236 -11.17 7.11 -8.08
CA ALA A 236 -11.21 8.21 -7.12
C ALA A 236 -12.64 8.74 -6.89
N GLU A 237 -13.40 8.98 -7.97
CA GLU A 237 -14.80 9.43 -7.86
C GLU A 237 -15.72 8.36 -7.27
N ALA A 238 -15.53 7.10 -7.64
CA ALA A 238 -16.26 5.98 -7.04
C ALA A 238 -15.98 5.86 -5.54
N ALA A 239 -14.71 5.92 -5.12
CA ALA A 239 -14.30 5.85 -3.73
C ALA A 239 -14.92 6.99 -2.91
N ARG A 240 -14.91 8.21 -3.45
CA ARG A 240 -15.53 9.37 -2.81
C ARG A 240 -17.04 9.21 -2.63
N LEU A 241 -17.74 8.74 -3.66
CA LEU A 241 -19.19 8.50 -3.59
C LEU A 241 -19.55 7.39 -2.61
N ILE A 242 -18.76 6.32 -2.55
CA ILE A 242 -18.92 5.25 -1.56
C ILE A 242 -18.65 5.81 -0.15
N ALA A 243 -17.60 6.60 0.05
CA ALA A 243 -17.30 7.22 1.33
C ALA A 243 -18.44 8.14 1.81
N ALA A 244 -19.01 8.96 0.91
CA ALA A 244 -20.17 9.80 1.21
C ALA A 244 -21.39 9.00 1.68
N HIS A 245 -21.57 7.78 1.17
CA HIS A 245 -22.67 6.90 1.57
C HIS A 245 -22.41 6.18 2.89
N THR A 246 -21.17 5.76 3.12
CA THR A 246 -20.81 4.84 4.22
C THR A 246 -20.30 5.54 5.47
N GLY A 247 -19.66 6.71 5.33
CA GLY A 247 -19.04 7.46 6.43
C GLY A 247 -17.84 6.77 7.07
N ILE A 248 -17.27 5.75 6.43
CA ILE A 248 -16.15 4.95 6.97
C ILE A 248 -14.84 5.75 7.00
N VAL A 249 -14.66 6.63 6.01
CA VAL A 249 -13.49 7.47 5.79
C VAL A 249 -13.96 8.79 5.18
N GLY A 250 -13.19 9.88 5.30
CA GLY A 250 -13.56 11.16 4.71
C GLY A 250 -13.68 11.08 3.18
N GLU A 251 -14.56 11.90 2.59
CA GLU A 251 -14.75 11.92 1.13
C GLU A 251 -13.46 12.25 0.36
N GLU A 252 -12.74 13.28 0.76
CA GLU A 252 -11.49 13.69 0.11
C GLU A 252 -10.34 12.71 0.38
N GLU A 253 -10.31 12.08 1.55
CA GLU A 253 -9.35 11.01 1.85
C GLU A 253 -9.61 9.78 0.96
N ALA A 254 -10.88 9.38 0.80
CA ALA A 254 -11.28 8.29 -0.08
C ALA A 254 -10.98 8.61 -1.55
N TYR A 255 -11.20 9.87 -1.95
CA TYR A 255 -10.83 10.34 -3.28
C TYR A 255 -9.33 10.15 -3.55
N THR A 256 -8.48 10.61 -2.64
CA THR A 256 -7.02 10.46 -2.76
C THR A 256 -6.60 8.99 -2.77
N LEU A 257 -7.17 8.16 -1.89
CA LEU A 257 -6.86 6.73 -1.86
C LEU A 257 -7.31 6.03 -3.15
N GLY A 258 -8.46 6.39 -3.71
CA GLY A 258 -8.94 5.87 -5.00
C GLY A 258 -8.09 6.37 -6.17
N LEU A 259 -7.60 7.60 -6.15
CA LEU A 259 -6.70 8.11 -7.18
C LEU A 259 -5.34 7.38 -7.13
N LEU A 260 -4.85 7.05 -5.94
CA LEU A 260 -3.52 6.49 -5.75
C LEU A 260 -3.48 4.96 -5.55
N HIS A 261 -4.60 4.24 -5.66
CA HIS A 261 -4.67 2.82 -5.32
C HIS A 261 -3.69 1.95 -6.13
N ASP A 262 -3.51 2.25 -7.42
CA ASP A 262 -2.58 1.56 -8.33
C ASP A 262 -1.29 2.37 -8.60
N VAL A 263 -0.95 3.35 -7.75
CA VAL A 263 0.29 4.15 -7.94
C VAL A 263 1.56 3.29 -7.90
N GLY A 264 1.51 2.15 -7.20
CA GLY A 264 2.61 1.20 -7.17
C GLY A 264 2.87 0.52 -8.52
N GLU A 265 1.84 0.32 -9.34
CA GLU A 265 1.98 -0.20 -10.69
C GLU A 265 2.73 0.82 -11.57
N ILE A 266 2.38 2.10 -11.43
CA ILE A 266 3.04 3.19 -12.17
C ILE A 266 4.53 3.24 -11.80
N LEU A 267 4.86 3.09 -10.50
CA LEU A 267 6.24 3.06 -10.06
C LEU A 267 6.98 1.83 -10.61
N LEU A 268 6.40 0.64 -10.50
CA LEU A 268 7.01 -0.59 -11.02
C LEU A 268 7.25 -0.49 -12.52
N GLY A 269 6.30 0.06 -13.30
CA GLY A 269 6.47 0.27 -14.73
C GLY A 269 7.55 1.31 -15.07
N ALA A 270 7.75 2.32 -14.22
CA ALA A 270 8.82 3.30 -14.38
C ALA A 270 10.20 2.73 -14.03
N VAL A 271 10.28 1.83 -13.05
CA VAL A 271 11.56 1.26 -12.57
C VAL A 271 11.99 0.03 -13.37
N PHE A 272 11.04 -0.81 -13.79
CA PHE A 272 11.27 -2.11 -14.43
C PHE A 272 10.53 -2.21 -15.78
N SER A 273 10.72 -1.20 -16.64
CA SER A 273 9.90 -1.03 -17.84
C SER A 273 9.95 -2.21 -18.82
N ASP A 274 11.06 -2.95 -18.89
CA ASP A 274 11.18 -4.09 -19.80
C ASP A 274 10.48 -5.34 -19.23
N GLU A 275 10.56 -5.56 -17.93
CA GLU A 275 9.90 -6.65 -17.23
C GLU A 275 8.38 -6.46 -17.22
N THR A 276 7.89 -5.24 -16.94
CA THR A 276 6.45 -4.98 -16.79
C THR A 276 5.67 -5.03 -18.10
N ARG A 277 6.31 -4.85 -19.26
CA ARG A 277 5.66 -5.07 -20.57
C ARG A 277 5.10 -6.49 -20.70
N GLY A 278 5.70 -7.46 -20.03
CA GLY A 278 5.22 -8.84 -20.02
C GLY A 278 3.97 -9.06 -19.16
N PHE A 279 3.52 -8.05 -18.42
CA PHE A 279 2.38 -8.14 -17.49
C PHE A 279 1.10 -7.50 -18.04
N GLU A 280 1.19 -6.80 -19.18
CA GLU A 280 0.06 -6.16 -19.84
C GLU A 280 -1.05 -7.19 -20.14
N GLY A 281 -2.29 -6.87 -19.76
CA GLY A 281 -3.46 -7.70 -20.01
C GLY A 281 -3.58 -8.95 -19.13
N LEU A 282 -2.74 -9.12 -18.10
CA LEU A 282 -2.93 -10.16 -17.09
C LEU A 282 -4.15 -9.85 -16.21
N GLU A 283 -4.89 -10.89 -15.85
CA GLU A 283 -5.91 -10.80 -14.80
C GLU A 283 -5.28 -10.37 -13.47
N PRO A 284 -5.98 -9.60 -12.60
CA PRO A 284 -5.40 -9.00 -11.40
C PRO A 284 -4.65 -9.99 -10.49
N ALA A 285 -5.23 -11.16 -10.24
CA ALA A 285 -4.59 -12.19 -9.40
C ALA A 285 -3.29 -12.75 -10.04
N ALA A 286 -3.31 -12.99 -11.35
CA ALA A 286 -2.14 -13.49 -12.07
C ALA A 286 -1.02 -12.43 -12.13
N ARG A 287 -1.39 -11.15 -12.23
CA ARG A 287 -0.45 -10.04 -12.17
C ARG A 287 0.27 -9.99 -10.83
N VAL A 288 -0.46 -10.02 -9.71
CA VAL A 288 0.13 -10.01 -8.36
C VAL A 288 1.13 -11.16 -8.21
N GLU A 289 0.78 -12.38 -8.65
CA GLU A 289 1.71 -13.52 -8.61
C GLU A 289 2.98 -13.27 -9.44
N ARG A 290 2.85 -12.64 -10.61
CA ARG A 290 3.99 -12.32 -11.49
C ARG A 290 4.90 -11.25 -10.92
N GLU A 291 4.33 -10.21 -10.32
CA GLU A 291 5.10 -9.15 -9.68
C GLU A 291 5.86 -9.68 -8.47
N VAL A 292 5.22 -10.46 -7.60
CA VAL A 292 5.90 -11.09 -6.46
C VAL A 292 7.03 -12.00 -6.93
N ALA A 293 6.83 -12.76 -8.02
CA ALA A 293 7.87 -13.60 -8.58
C ALA A 293 9.04 -12.81 -9.19
N ALA A 294 8.77 -11.64 -9.78
CA ALA A 294 9.77 -10.82 -10.45
C ALA A 294 10.53 -9.91 -9.48
N PHE A 295 9.84 -9.31 -8.51
CA PHE A 295 10.34 -8.20 -7.69
C PHE A 295 10.37 -8.52 -6.19
N GLY A 296 9.78 -9.65 -5.77
CA GLY A 296 9.60 -10.00 -4.36
C GLY A 296 8.46 -9.25 -3.66
N VAL A 297 7.79 -8.33 -4.36
CA VAL A 297 6.64 -7.55 -3.89
C VAL A 297 5.66 -7.30 -5.04
N ASP A 298 4.39 -7.08 -4.69
CA ASP A 298 3.36 -6.63 -5.63
C ASP A 298 3.19 -5.10 -5.62
N HIS A 299 2.47 -4.59 -6.61
CA HIS A 299 2.16 -3.18 -6.75
C HIS A 299 1.35 -2.61 -5.56
N GLY A 300 0.51 -3.42 -4.90
CA GLY A 300 -0.25 -2.97 -3.73
C GLY A 300 0.67 -2.63 -2.55
N GLN A 301 1.67 -3.48 -2.29
CA GLN A 301 2.70 -3.23 -1.28
C GLN A 301 3.56 -2.02 -1.64
N VAL A 302 3.93 -1.86 -2.91
CA VAL A 302 4.68 -0.69 -3.40
C VAL A 302 3.84 0.59 -3.26
N GLY A 303 2.55 0.54 -3.60
CA GLY A 303 1.60 1.64 -3.46
C GLY A 303 1.50 2.09 -2.01
N GLN A 304 1.36 1.16 -1.06
CA GLN A 304 1.40 1.49 0.36
C GLN A 304 2.67 2.27 0.74
N TRP A 305 3.85 1.85 0.28
CA TRP A 305 5.10 2.54 0.59
C TRP A 305 5.19 3.94 -0.04
N VAL A 306 4.65 4.12 -1.24
CA VAL A 306 4.50 5.46 -1.86
C VAL A 306 3.69 6.37 -0.94
N LEU A 307 2.53 5.90 -0.47
CA LEU A 307 1.65 6.70 0.40
C LEU A 307 2.28 6.95 1.79
N GLU A 308 2.98 5.98 2.37
CA GLU A 308 3.72 6.17 3.63
C GLU A 308 4.83 7.21 3.47
N ALA A 309 5.53 7.20 2.34
CA ALA A 309 6.51 8.21 2.00
C ALA A 309 5.86 9.59 1.71
N CYS A 310 4.60 9.64 1.29
CA CYS A 310 3.79 10.87 1.30
C CYS A 310 3.40 11.34 2.72
N GLY A 311 3.81 10.64 3.78
CA GLY A 311 3.50 10.98 5.17
C GLY A 311 2.13 10.51 5.64
N LEU A 312 1.42 9.68 4.85
CA LEU A 312 0.10 9.19 5.24
C LEU A 312 0.22 8.08 6.30
N PRO A 313 -0.73 8.01 7.27
CA PRO A 313 -0.68 7.03 8.34
C PRO A 313 -0.94 5.61 7.81
N ARG A 314 -0.25 4.62 8.38
CA ARG A 314 -0.38 3.20 7.98
C ARG A 314 -1.80 2.67 8.05
N THR A 315 -2.64 3.22 8.93
CA THR A 315 -4.08 2.89 9.03
C THR A 315 -4.86 3.15 7.74
N LEU A 316 -4.42 4.12 6.93
CA LEU A 316 -4.99 4.40 5.61
C LEU A 316 -4.22 3.65 4.52
N THR A 317 -2.89 3.67 4.55
CA THR A 317 -2.07 3.12 3.45
C THR A 317 -2.16 1.59 3.35
N SER A 318 -2.40 0.88 4.45
CA SER A 318 -2.64 -0.57 4.42
C SER A 318 -3.88 -0.96 3.60
N ALA A 319 -4.83 -0.03 3.41
CA ALA A 319 -5.98 -0.28 2.56
C ALA A 319 -5.57 -0.43 1.09
N VAL A 320 -4.59 0.36 0.64
CA VAL A 320 -4.01 0.26 -0.71
C VAL A 320 -3.21 -1.03 -0.87
N GLN A 321 -2.56 -1.55 0.16
CA GLN A 321 -1.95 -2.88 0.05
C GLN A 321 -3.00 -3.98 -0.15
N ALA A 322 -4.09 -3.91 0.61
CA ALA A 322 -5.02 -5.03 0.73
C ALA A 322 -6.16 -5.03 -0.31
N HIS A 323 -6.33 -3.97 -1.10
CA HIS A 323 -7.55 -3.77 -1.92
C HIS A 323 -7.80 -4.84 -2.99
N HIS A 324 -6.78 -5.54 -3.49
CA HIS A 324 -6.96 -6.65 -4.45
C HIS A 324 -7.46 -7.95 -3.82
N ASP A 325 -7.30 -8.13 -2.50
CA ASP A 325 -7.66 -9.39 -1.82
C ASP A 325 -9.03 -9.29 -1.14
N ALA A 326 -10.07 -9.04 -1.94
CA ALA A 326 -11.44 -8.91 -1.46
C ALA A 326 -11.79 -10.01 -0.46
N MET A 327 -11.52 -11.28 -0.81
CA MET A 327 -11.83 -12.45 0.00
C MET A 327 -11.24 -12.42 1.42
N ARG A 328 -10.14 -11.70 1.67
CA ARG A 328 -9.46 -11.63 2.96
C ARG A 328 -9.50 -10.27 3.65
N ILE A 329 -10.13 -9.27 3.03
CA ILE A 329 -10.29 -7.94 3.64
C ILE A 329 -11.32 -7.99 4.79
N ASN A 330 -10.83 -7.80 6.02
CA ASN A 330 -11.65 -7.39 7.19
C ASN A 330 -11.52 -5.88 7.50
N ALA A 331 -10.90 -5.12 6.59
CA ALA A 331 -10.68 -3.68 6.72
C ALA A 331 -11.70 -2.90 5.87
N PRO A 332 -12.64 -2.14 6.48
CA PRO A 332 -13.71 -1.46 5.74
C PRO A 332 -13.21 -0.52 4.63
N VAL A 333 -12.11 0.19 4.86
CA VAL A 333 -11.50 1.11 3.85
C VAL A 333 -10.94 0.34 2.65
N ALA A 334 -10.30 -0.82 2.87
CA ALA A 334 -9.79 -1.63 1.77
C ALA A 334 -10.93 -2.23 0.93
N LEU A 335 -12.04 -2.61 1.57
CA LEU A 335 -13.23 -3.09 0.88
C LEU A 335 -13.89 -1.98 0.07
N LEU A 336 -13.92 -0.75 0.61
CA LEU A 336 -14.35 0.44 -0.12
C LEU A 336 -13.51 0.65 -1.38
N LEU A 337 -12.17 0.59 -1.28
CA LEU A 337 -11.28 0.74 -2.44
C LEU A 337 -11.46 -0.38 -3.46
N HIS A 338 -11.58 -1.62 -3.00
CA HIS A 338 -11.88 -2.75 -3.88
C HIS A 338 -13.17 -2.52 -4.68
N MET A 339 -14.21 -2.01 -4.02
CA MET A 339 -15.48 -1.72 -4.67
C MET A 339 -15.40 -0.52 -5.61
N ALA A 340 -14.59 0.49 -5.27
CA ALA A 340 -14.32 1.62 -6.15
C ALA A 340 -13.60 1.20 -7.44
N ASP A 341 -12.56 0.35 -7.33
CA ASP A 341 -11.86 -0.23 -8.48
C ASP A 341 -12.81 -1.09 -9.34
N ALA A 342 -13.63 -1.94 -8.70
CA ALA A 342 -14.61 -2.74 -9.41
C ALA A 342 -15.63 -1.88 -10.18
N VAL A 343 -16.10 -0.75 -9.60
CA VAL A 343 -16.97 0.21 -10.27
C VAL A 343 -16.27 0.89 -11.45
N ALA A 344 -14.98 1.20 -11.33
CA ALA A 344 -14.19 1.84 -12.38
C ALA A 344 -13.97 0.92 -13.59
N ARG A 345 -13.86 -0.39 -13.40
CA ARG A 345 -13.64 -1.38 -14.47
C ARG A 345 -14.89 -1.76 -15.29
N ILE A 346 -16.10 -1.38 -14.85
CA ILE A 346 -17.37 -1.74 -15.52
C ILE A 346 -17.39 -1.27 -16.99
N ASP A 347 -16.76 -0.14 -17.29
CA ASP A 347 -16.75 0.42 -18.65
C ASP A 347 -15.68 -0.21 -19.58
N GLU A 348 -14.69 -0.92 -19.03
CA GLU A 348 -13.57 -1.45 -19.81
C GLU A 348 -13.79 -2.89 -20.31
N THR A 349 -14.41 -3.76 -19.50
CA THR A 349 -14.64 -5.18 -19.86
C THR A 349 -15.78 -5.88 -19.09
N CYS A 350 -16.38 -5.26 -18.08
CA CYS A 350 -17.22 -5.96 -17.09
C CYS A 350 -18.72 -5.62 -17.18
N ASN A 351 -19.57 -6.63 -17.32
CA ASN A 351 -21.02 -6.47 -17.10
C ASN A 351 -21.27 -6.16 -15.61
N PHE A 352 -22.22 -5.29 -15.28
CA PHE A 352 -22.67 -5.01 -13.90
C PHE A 352 -22.98 -6.29 -13.08
N ALA A 353 -23.28 -7.40 -13.76
CA ALA A 353 -23.42 -8.74 -13.18
C ALA A 353 -22.13 -9.29 -12.53
N SER A 354 -20.94 -8.79 -12.87
CA SER A 354 -19.66 -9.18 -12.24
C SER A 354 -19.53 -8.67 -10.80
N LEU A 355 -20.23 -7.59 -10.43
CA LEU A 355 -20.36 -7.16 -9.03
C LEU A 355 -21.08 -8.20 -8.16
N ASP A 356 -21.75 -9.21 -8.76
CA ASP A 356 -22.36 -10.30 -8.01
C ASP A 356 -21.31 -11.24 -7.37
N GLU A 357 -20.06 -11.23 -7.84
CA GLU A 357 -18.96 -12.04 -7.28
C GLU A 357 -18.53 -11.58 -5.88
N LEU A 358 -18.83 -10.33 -5.50
CA LEU A 358 -18.57 -9.81 -4.16
C LEU A 358 -19.52 -10.39 -3.10
N GLY A 359 -20.66 -10.93 -3.48
CA GLY A 359 -21.67 -11.47 -2.57
C GLY A 359 -22.40 -10.40 -1.73
N SER A 360 -23.62 -10.71 -1.29
CA SER A 360 -24.47 -9.78 -0.52
C SER A 360 -23.85 -9.35 0.82
N ASP A 361 -23.06 -10.22 1.43
CA ASP A 361 -22.57 -10.03 2.79
C ASP A 361 -21.50 -8.93 2.85
N ARG A 362 -20.66 -8.82 1.81
CA ARG A 362 -19.64 -7.75 1.70
C ARG A 362 -20.27 -6.39 1.45
N LEU A 363 -21.28 -6.34 0.59
CA LEU A 363 -22.06 -5.12 0.38
C LEU A 363 -22.70 -4.67 1.69
N ALA A 364 -23.26 -5.62 2.45
CA ALA A 364 -23.85 -5.35 3.76
C ALA A 364 -22.83 -4.85 4.80
N MET A 365 -21.57 -5.30 4.76
CA MET A 365 -20.50 -4.77 5.63
C MET A 365 -20.26 -3.27 5.42
N LEU A 366 -20.45 -2.77 4.19
CA LEU A 366 -20.39 -1.35 3.89
C LEU A 366 -21.76 -0.65 3.97
N GLY A 367 -22.83 -1.35 4.34
CA GLY A 367 -24.19 -0.79 4.31
C GLY A 367 -24.70 -0.50 2.89
N LEU A 368 -24.10 -1.10 1.87
CA LEU A 368 -24.45 -0.90 0.46
C LEU A 368 -25.39 -2.00 -0.04
N ASN A 369 -26.09 -1.68 -1.13
CA ASN A 369 -26.87 -2.65 -1.89
C ASN A 369 -26.72 -2.39 -3.39
N ARG A 370 -27.24 -3.30 -4.21
CA ARG A 370 -27.09 -3.26 -5.67
C ARG A 370 -27.67 -1.99 -6.30
N SER A 371 -28.78 -1.47 -5.79
CA SER A 371 -29.38 -0.23 -6.31
C SER A 371 -28.47 0.96 -6.05
N VAL A 372 -27.93 1.05 -4.83
CA VAL A 372 -27.00 2.13 -4.46
C VAL A 372 -25.73 2.05 -5.31
N LEU A 373 -25.18 0.86 -5.56
CA LEU A 373 -24.02 0.70 -6.43
C LEU A 373 -24.29 1.13 -7.88
N ALA A 374 -25.49 0.86 -8.41
CA ALA A 374 -25.85 1.31 -9.76
C ALA A 374 -25.93 2.83 -9.84
N ASP A 375 -26.50 3.48 -8.81
CA ASP A 375 -26.54 4.93 -8.72
C ASP A 375 -25.15 5.54 -8.54
N ILE A 376 -24.26 4.88 -7.80
CA ILE A 376 -22.85 5.30 -7.65
C ILE A 376 -22.14 5.20 -8.99
N HIS A 377 -22.21 4.07 -9.68
CA HIS A 377 -21.56 3.88 -10.98
C HIS A 377 -22.02 4.93 -12.01
N ALA A 378 -23.32 5.19 -12.12
CA ALA A 378 -23.84 6.21 -13.03
C ALA A 378 -23.33 7.63 -12.68
N GLN A 379 -23.23 7.96 -11.39
CA GLN A 379 -22.67 9.23 -10.96
C GLN A 379 -21.15 9.31 -11.18
N THR A 380 -20.42 8.22 -10.97
CA THR A 380 -18.99 8.12 -11.25
C THR A 380 -18.74 8.44 -12.72
N ALA A 381 -19.41 7.74 -13.64
CA ALA A 381 -19.25 7.96 -15.07
C ALA A 381 -19.48 9.43 -15.46
N ALA A 382 -20.59 10.03 -15.00
CA ALA A 382 -20.90 11.43 -15.29
C ALA A 382 -19.85 12.42 -14.72
N ARG A 383 -19.34 12.19 -13.51
CA ARG A 383 -18.32 13.06 -12.88
C ARG A 383 -16.96 12.91 -13.58
N THR A 384 -16.57 11.69 -13.93
CA THR A 384 -15.32 11.40 -14.65
C THR A 384 -15.34 12.05 -16.03
N GLU A 385 -16.42 11.91 -16.80
CA GLU A 385 -16.58 12.54 -18.11
C GLU A 385 -16.43 14.08 -18.03
N LEU A 386 -17.10 14.71 -17.06
CA LEU A 386 -17.01 16.16 -16.85
C LEU A 386 -15.59 16.62 -16.54
N ARG A 387 -14.83 15.83 -15.78
CA ARG A 387 -13.43 16.16 -15.45
C ARG A 387 -12.48 15.95 -16.61
N LEU A 388 -12.60 14.83 -17.32
CA LEU A 388 -11.78 14.58 -18.52
C LEU A 388 -12.04 15.65 -19.59
N ALA A 389 -13.29 16.06 -19.78
CA ALA A 389 -13.63 17.17 -20.68
C ALA A 389 -13.04 18.52 -20.25
N ALA A 390 -12.80 18.74 -18.95
CA ALA A 390 -12.19 19.95 -18.43
C ALA A 390 -10.64 19.96 -18.47
N LEU A 391 -10.04 18.82 -18.83
CA LEU A 391 -8.60 18.65 -19.09
C LEU A 391 -8.25 18.71 -20.60
N SER A 392 -9.27 18.63 -21.46
CA SER A 392 -9.19 18.70 -22.92
C SER A 392 -9.33 20.13 -23.40
#